data_AF-M1QCH9-F1
#
_entry.id   AF-M1QCH9-F1
#
_cell.length_a   1.000
_cell.length_b   1.000
_cell.length_c   1.000
_cell.angle_alpha   90.00
_cell.angle_beta   90.00
_cell.angle_gamma   90.00
#
_symmetry.space_group_name_H-M   'P 1'
#
loop_
_entity.id
_entity.type
_entity.pdbx_description
1 polymer ?
#
loop_
_entity_poly.entity_id
_entity_poly.type
_entity_poly.pdbx_seq_one_letter_code
_entity_poly.pdbx_strand_id
1 'polypeptide(L)'
;MLEASALAKELGIHVEITTLIIPGVNDSLDELRELSKWVYKNLGSDTPLHFTRFHPQYKMQDLSPTPVKTMENACKIATEEGMKYVYMGNVPGSDRNNTFCPNCGKMLILRGYFDVEKYEITPEKTCPACGENIPIVGEYGGSKHLPDDDRF
;
A
#
# COMPACT_ATOMS: atom_id res chain seq x y z
N MET A 1 15.43 -0.64 -12.95
CA MET A 1 14.15 -0.08 -12.43
C MET A 1 14.30 0.40 -11.00
N LEU A 2 14.81 -0.42 -10.07
CA LEU A 2 15.04 -0.01 -8.68
C LEU A 2 15.97 1.20 -8.52
N GLU A 3 17.08 1.25 -9.25
CA GLU A 3 18.00 2.41 -9.24
C GLU A 3 17.34 3.71 -9.73
N ALA A 4 16.45 3.62 -10.72
CA ALA A 4 15.71 4.78 -11.21
C ALA A 4 14.72 5.30 -10.16
N SER A 5 14.07 4.40 -9.40
CA SER A 5 13.22 4.76 -8.28
C SER A 5 14.00 5.45 -7.16
N ALA A 6 15.22 4.99 -6.86
CA ALA A 6 16.10 5.62 -5.88
C ALA A 6 16.50 7.04 -6.32
N LEU A 7 16.95 7.21 -7.57
CA LEU A 7 17.26 8.52 -8.13
C LEU A 7 16.04 9.46 -8.13
N ALA A 8 14.85 8.96 -8.50
CA ALA A 8 13.63 9.77 -8.49
C ALA A 8 13.33 10.29 -7.07
N LYS A 9 13.48 9.43 -6.05
CA LYS A 9 13.29 9.80 -4.65
C LYS A 9 14.31 10.85 -4.19
N GLU A 10 15.58 10.69 -4.56
CA GLU A 10 16.65 11.67 -4.29
C GLU A 10 16.35 13.03 -4.91
N LEU A 11 15.72 13.05 -6.08
CA LEU A 11 15.28 14.26 -6.78
C LEU A 11 13.99 14.88 -6.20
N GLY A 12 13.45 14.32 -5.11
CA GLY A 12 12.23 14.81 -4.47
C GLY A 12 10.93 14.42 -5.18
N ILE A 13 10.98 13.45 -6.10
CA ILE A 13 9.80 12.92 -6.77
C ILE A 13 9.11 11.92 -5.84
N HIS A 14 7.79 11.98 -5.77
CA HIS A 14 6.99 10.98 -5.04
C HIS A 14 7.13 9.62 -5.72
N VAL A 15 7.45 8.59 -4.92
CA VAL A 15 7.68 7.23 -5.40
C VAL A 15 6.83 6.28 -4.56
N GLU A 16 6.17 5.36 -5.26
CA GLU A 16 5.50 4.21 -4.68
C GLU A 16 5.98 2.95 -5.40
N ILE A 17 6.09 1.85 -4.67
CA ILE A 17 6.53 0.57 -5.22
C ILE A 17 5.37 -0.40 -5.21
N THR A 18 5.10 -1.03 -6.35
CA THR A 18 4.06 -2.05 -6.49
C THR A 18 4.65 -3.33 -7.01
N THR A 19 4.37 -4.44 -6.34
CA THR A 19 4.85 -5.77 -6.72
C THR A 19 3.69 -6.73 -6.84
N LEU A 20 3.51 -7.30 -8.03
CA LEU A 20 2.60 -8.42 -8.28
C LEU A 20 3.25 -9.70 -7.76
N ILE A 21 2.62 -10.34 -6.77
CA ILE A 21 3.11 -11.60 -6.20
C ILE A 21 2.50 -12.75 -6.99
N ILE A 22 3.34 -13.58 -7.61
CA ILE A 22 2.98 -14.69 -8.49
C ILE A 22 3.51 -15.99 -7.87
N PRO A 23 2.67 -17.04 -7.70
CA PRO A 23 3.07 -18.26 -7.01
C PRO A 23 4.19 -19.00 -7.73
N GLY A 24 5.23 -19.38 -6.98
CA GLY A 24 6.39 -20.11 -7.51
C GLY A 24 7.34 -19.27 -8.36
N VAL A 25 7.07 -17.96 -8.54
CA VAL A 25 7.91 -17.05 -9.33
C VAL A 25 8.62 -16.05 -8.43
N ASN A 26 7.89 -15.36 -7.56
CA ASN A 26 8.45 -14.32 -6.68
C ASN A 26 7.78 -14.25 -5.29
N ASP A 27 7.19 -15.36 -4.84
CA ASP A 27 6.42 -15.43 -3.60
C ASP A 27 7.18 -16.07 -2.42
N SER A 28 8.48 -16.30 -2.59
CA SER A 28 9.32 -16.83 -1.50
C SER A 28 9.49 -15.80 -0.39
N LEU A 29 9.49 -16.26 0.87
CA LEU A 29 9.63 -15.37 2.03
C LEU A 29 10.95 -14.60 2.02
N ASP A 30 12.02 -15.21 1.51
CA ASP A 30 13.33 -14.57 1.42
C ASP A 30 13.33 -13.46 0.37
N GLU A 31 12.74 -13.68 -0.80
CA GLU A 31 12.64 -12.65 -1.83
C GLU A 31 11.76 -11.47 -1.39
N LEU A 32 10.63 -11.75 -0.73
CA LEU A 32 9.77 -10.71 -0.14
C LEU A 32 10.51 -9.89 0.92
N ARG A 33 11.34 -10.54 1.72
CA ARG A 33 12.19 -9.89 2.71
C ARG A 33 13.26 -9.03 2.07
N GLU A 34 13.99 -9.55 1.09
CA GLU A 34 15.04 -8.81 0.41
C GLU A 34 14.49 -7.60 -0.36
N LEU A 35 13.31 -7.73 -1.00
CA LEU A 35 12.59 -6.60 -1.58
C LEU A 35 12.25 -5.55 -0.51
N SER A 36 11.67 -5.97 0.62
CA SER A 36 11.25 -5.06 1.69
C SER A 36 12.44 -4.31 2.29
N LYS A 37 13.55 -5.02 2.57
CA LYS A 37 14.82 -4.43 3.03
C LYS A 37 15.38 -3.45 2.01
N TRP A 38 15.34 -3.79 0.73
CA TRP A 38 15.85 -2.92 -0.32
C TRP A 38 15.05 -1.61 -0.36
N VAL A 39 13.72 -1.69 -0.32
CA VAL A 39 12.84 -0.51 -0.31
C VAL A 39 13.10 0.33 0.94
N TYR A 40 13.15 -0.29 2.12
CA TYR A 40 13.46 0.40 3.38
C TYR A 40 14.80 1.15 3.30
N LYS A 41 15.86 0.44 2.87
CA LYS A 41 17.22 0.99 2.83
C LYS A 41 17.39 2.12 1.82
N ASN A 42 16.77 2.02 0.65
CA ASN A 42 17.04 2.93 -0.47
C ASN A 42 15.97 3.99 -0.66
N LEU A 43 14.73 3.74 -0.23
CA LEU A 43 13.59 4.65 -0.40
C LEU A 43 13.00 5.14 0.93
N GLY A 44 13.38 4.52 2.05
CA GLY A 44 12.95 4.89 3.41
C GLY A 44 11.63 4.25 3.83
N SER A 45 11.41 4.17 5.15
CA SER A 45 10.24 3.54 5.78
C SER A 45 8.89 4.12 5.38
N ASP A 46 8.90 5.37 4.92
CA ASP A 46 7.73 6.17 4.60
C ASP A 46 7.25 5.96 3.15
N THR A 47 8.02 5.22 2.34
CA THR A 47 7.65 4.92 0.96
C THR A 47 6.53 3.88 0.92
N PRO A 48 5.39 4.16 0.25
CA PRO A 48 4.33 3.16 0.08
C PRO A 48 4.82 1.91 -0.66
N LEU A 49 4.63 0.75 -0.04
CA LEU A 49 4.90 -0.55 -0.65
C LEU A 49 3.60 -1.35 -0.81
N HIS A 50 3.25 -1.62 -2.05
CA HIS A 50 2.04 -2.35 -2.42
C HIS A 50 2.37 -3.76 -2.87
N PHE A 51 1.77 -4.75 -2.22
CA PHE A 51 1.71 -6.11 -2.71
C PHE A 51 0.36 -6.34 -3.37
N THR A 52 0.36 -6.68 -4.65
CA THR A 52 -0.89 -6.97 -5.38
C THR A 52 -1.01 -8.45 -5.69
N ARG A 53 -2.19 -9.00 -5.39
CA ARG A 53 -2.48 -10.43 -5.57
C ARG A 53 -2.64 -10.78 -7.04
N PHE A 54 -1.90 -11.79 -7.48
CA PHE A 54 -2.07 -12.38 -8.81
C PHE A 54 -3.36 -13.19 -8.89
N HIS A 55 -4.02 -13.06 -10.04
CA HIS A 55 -5.11 -13.91 -10.50
C HIS A 55 -4.77 -14.41 -11.91
N PRO A 56 -5.03 -15.69 -12.23
CA PRO A 56 -4.73 -16.25 -13.54
C PRO A 56 -5.50 -15.50 -14.62
N GLN A 57 -4.75 -14.89 -15.54
CA GLN A 57 -5.33 -14.04 -16.57
C GLN A 57 -4.47 -14.11 -17.84
N TYR A 58 -5.12 -13.89 -18.98
CA TYR A 58 -4.49 -13.92 -20.30
C TYR A 58 -3.77 -15.26 -20.56
N LYS A 59 -2.45 -15.24 -20.77
CA LYS A 59 -1.64 -16.43 -21.13
C LYS A 59 -1.09 -17.21 -19.94
N MET A 60 -1.21 -16.69 -18.71
CA MET A 60 -0.72 -17.32 -17.50
C MET A 60 -1.91 -17.88 -16.70
N GLN A 61 -2.45 -18.99 -17.22
CA GLN A 61 -3.66 -19.67 -16.71
C GLN A 61 -3.34 -20.96 -15.94
N ASP A 62 -2.08 -21.39 -15.99
CA ASP A 62 -1.55 -22.62 -15.43
C ASP A 62 -1.23 -22.52 -13.93
N LEU A 63 -1.16 -21.30 -13.40
CA LEU A 63 -0.99 -21.03 -11.97
C LEU A 63 -2.33 -20.79 -11.30
N SER A 64 -2.40 -21.03 -9.99
CA SER A 64 -3.53 -20.59 -9.16
C SER A 64 -3.38 -19.12 -8.75
N PRO A 65 -4.44 -18.43 -8.33
CA PRO A 65 -4.31 -17.12 -7.69
C PRO A 65 -3.37 -17.20 -6.49
N THR A 66 -2.63 -16.12 -6.20
CA THR A 66 -1.74 -16.09 -5.03
C THR A 66 -2.55 -16.31 -3.76
N PRO A 67 -2.14 -17.25 -2.88
CA PRO A 67 -2.85 -17.48 -1.63
C PRO A 67 -2.90 -16.20 -0.79
N VAL A 68 -4.05 -15.92 -0.16
CA VAL A 68 -4.18 -14.74 0.71
C VAL A 68 -3.15 -14.77 1.84
N LYS A 69 -2.85 -15.95 2.38
CA LYS A 69 -1.80 -16.15 3.39
C LYS A 69 -0.41 -15.69 2.93
N THR A 70 -0.08 -15.87 1.65
CA THR A 70 1.18 -15.38 1.08
C THR A 70 1.20 -13.85 1.07
N MET A 71 0.08 -13.21 0.74
CA MET A 71 -0.06 -11.74 0.78
C MET A 71 0.05 -11.19 2.22
N GLU A 72 -0.58 -11.86 3.19
CA GLU A 72 -0.47 -11.53 4.60
C GLU A 72 0.98 -11.64 5.10
N ASN A 73 1.69 -12.70 4.72
CA ASN A 73 3.10 -12.89 5.03
C ASN A 73 3.97 -11.79 4.42
N ALA A 74 3.74 -11.40 3.16
CA ALA A 74 4.44 -10.29 2.52
C ALA A 74 4.26 -8.99 3.31
N CYS A 75 3.01 -8.67 3.69
CA CYS A 75 2.70 -7.47 4.46
C CYS A 75 3.37 -7.49 5.85
N LYS A 76 3.33 -8.65 6.52
CA LYS A 76 3.97 -8.86 7.82
C LYS A 76 5.48 -8.64 7.74
N ILE A 77 6.14 -9.29 6.77
CA ILE A 77 7.59 -9.15 6.57
C ILE A 77 7.96 -7.70 6.31
N ALA A 78 7.28 -7.00 5.41
CA ALA A 78 7.58 -5.60 5.14
C ALA A 78 7.43 -4.71 6.38
N THR A 79 6.42 -4.98 7.21
CA THR A 79 6.23 -4.28 8.49
C THR A 79 7.37 -4.59 9.47
N GLU A 80 7.80 -5.86 9.57
CA GLU A 80 8.93 -6.29 10.41
C GLU A 80 10.27 -5.67 9.98
N GLU A 81 10.46 -5.46 8.67
CA GLU A 81 11.63 -4.74 8.12
C GLU A 81 11.52 -3.21 8.30
N GLY A 82 10.44 -2.71 8.93
CA GLY A 82 10.29 -1.31 9.33
C GLY A 82 9.51 -0.42 8.36
N MET A 83 8.86 -0.99 7.35
CA MET A 83 7.98 -0.21 6.46
C MET A 83 6.72 0.23 7.21
N LYS A 84 6.38 1.53 7.13
CA LYS A 84 5.23 2.11 7.81
C LYS A 84 3.93 2.01 7.01
N TYR A 85 4.03 2.02 5.67
CA TYR A 85 2.89 2.05 4.77
C TYR A 85 2.94 0.86 3.80
N VAL A 86 2.34 -0.24 4.24
CA VAL A 86 2.30 -1.49 3.46
C VAL A 86 0.86 -1.82 3.10
N TYR A 87 0.62 -1.99 1.81
CA TYR A 87 -0.72 -2.18 1.27
C TYR A 87 -0.89 -3.53 0.60
N MET A 88 -2.10 -4.07 0.72
CA MET A 88 -2.52 -5.32 0.07
C MET A 88 -3.62 -5.05 -0.95
N GLY A 89 -3.30 -5.24 -2.23
CA GLY A 89 -4.21 -5.06 -3.36
C GLY A 89 -4.79 -6.38 -3.86
N ASN A 90 -5.92 -6.29 -4.59
CA ASN A 90 -6.61 -7.44 -5.22
C ASN A 90 -7.04 -8.55 -4.23
N VAL A 91 -7.25 -8.20 -2.97
CA VAL A 91 -7.81 -9.07 -1.92
C VAL A 91 -9.12 -8.44 -1.42
N PRO A 92 -10.28 -8.82 -1.99
CA PRO A 92 -11.57 -8.30 -1.55
C PRO A 92 -11.80 -8.53 -0.05
N GLY A 93 -12.31 -7.50 0.64
CA GLY A 93 -12.61 -7.56 2.08
C GLY A 93 -11.40 -7.37 3.00
N SER A 94 -10.20 -7.16 2.47
CA SER A 94 -9.06 -6.77 3.31
C SER A 94 -9.10 -5.28 3.65
N ASP A 95 -8.78 -4.97 4.90
CA ASP A 95 -8.56 -3.61 5.41
C ASP A 95 -7.19 -3.04 5.03
N ARG A 96 -6.26 -3.86 4.52
CA ARG A 96 -4.89 -3.45 4.18
C ARG A 96 -4.79 -2.63 2.89
N ASN A 97 -5.90 -2.23 2.27
CA ASN A 97 -5.91 -1.16 1.25
C ASN A 97 -6.07 0.24 1.89
N ASN A 98 -6.43 0.31 3.17
CA ASN A 98 -6.63 1.54 3.93
C ASN A 98 -5.32 2.08 4.49
N THR A 99 -5.29 3.38 4.74
CA THR A 99 -4.14 4.03 5.36
C THR A 99 -4.40 4.21 6.86
N PHE A 100 -3.52 3.64 7.68
CA PHE A 100 -3.51 3.80 9.13
C PHE A 100 -2.34 4.69 9.55
N CYS A 101 -2.50 5.39 10.67
CA CYS A 101 -1.39 6.11 11.29
C CYS A 101 -0.35 5.10 11.79
N PRO A 102 0.93 5.22 11.40
CA PRO A 102 1.96 4.26 11.80
C PRO A 102 2.33 4.35 13.27
N ASN A 103 1.99 5.45 13.94
CA ASN A 103 2.27 5.66 15.36
C ASN A 103 1.14 5.15 16.26
N CYS A 104 -0.10 5.64 16.05
CA CYS A 104 -1.23 5.31 16.94
C CYS A 104 -2.24 4.31 16.36
N GLY A 105 -2.09 3.87 15.11
CA GLY A 105 -3.00 2.92 14.47
C GLY A 105 -4.37 3.47 14.09
N LYS A 106 -4.66 4.77 14.29
CA LYS A 106 -5.93 5.37 13.82
C LYS A 106 -6.06 5.22 12.31
N MET A 107 -7.21 4.74 11.83
CA MET A 107 -7.54 4.75 10.40
C MET A 107 -7.69 6.20 9.91
N LEU A 108 -6.86 6.57 8.94
CA LEU A 108 -6.78 7.91 8.39
C LEU A 108 -7.48 8.02 7.04
N ILE A 109 -7.40 6.97 6.22
CA ILE A 109 -8.05 6.94 4.92
C ILE A 109 -8.72 5.59 4.73
N LEU A 110 -10.05 5.62 4.56
CA LEU A 110 -10.86 4.46 4.19
C LEU A 110 -11.08 4.50 2.67
N ARG A 111 -10.73 3.42 2.00
CA ARG A 111 -10.84 3.26 0.54
C ARG A 111 -11.87 2.18 0.23
N GLY A 112 -12.88 2.60 -0.52
CA GLY A 112 -13.74 1.69 -1.26
C GLY A 112 -13.04 1.15 -2.51
N TYR A 113 -13.80 0.59 -3.44
CA TYR A 113 -13.26 0.04 -4.69
C TYR A 113 -12.66 1.14 -5.60
N PHE A 114 -13.40 2.23 -5.82
CA PHE A 114 -13.00 3.32 -6.72
C PHE A 114 -13.01 4.70 -6.03
N ASP A 115 -13.41 4.76 -4.77
CA ASP A 115 -13.61 6.01 -4.04
C ASP A 115 -12.88 5.99 -2.69
N VAL A 116 -12.60 7.20 -2.19
CA VAL A 116 -12.19 7.40 -0.80
C VAL A 116 -13.44 7.69 0.00
N GLU A 117 -13.83 6.75 0.85
CA GLU A 117 -15.03 6.85 1.69
C GLU A 117 -14.78 7.76 2.91
N LYS A 118 -13.53 7.84 3.38
CA LYS A 118 -13.15 8.66 4.52
C LYS A 118 -11.74 9.20 4.38
N TYR A 119 -11.54 10.46 4.71
CA TYR A 119 -10.24 11.13 4.75
C TYR A 119 -10.13 12.00 6.01
N GLU A 120 -9.24 11.63 6.93
CA GLU A 120 -9.12 12.23 8.27
C GLU A 120 -7.78 12.95 8.50
N ILE A 121 -6.89 12.95 7.51
CA ILE A 121 -5.58 13.63 7.65
C ILE A 121 -5.83 15.15 7.70
N THR A 122 -5.16 15.83 8.64
CA THR A 122 -5.32 17.28 8.78
C THR A 122 -4.73 18.04 7.58
N PRO A 123 -5.09 19.32 7.37
CA PRO A 123 -4.48 20.14 6.33
C PRO A 123 -2.94 20.22 6.42
N GLU A 124 -2.39 20.13 7.64
CA GLU A 124 -0.94 20.11 7.93
C GLU A 124 -0.30 18.74 7.69
N LYS A 125 -1.03 17.79 7.09
CA LYS A 125 -0.61 16.41 6.81
C LYS A 125 -0.22 15.65 8.07
N THR A 126 -1.02 15.77 9.12
CA THR A 126 -0.79 15.05 10.39
C THR A 126 -1.95 14.13 10.77
N CYS A 127 -1.67 13.17 11.65
CA CYS A 127 -2.69 12.37 12.29
C CYS A 127 -3.46 13.24 13.31
N PRO A 128 -4.80 13.36 13.20
CA PRO A 128 -5.58 14.17 14.14
C PRO A 128 -5.62 13.60 15.56
N ALA A 129 -5.21 12.34 15.77
CA ALA A 129 -5.26 11.68 17.08
C ALA A 129 -3.93 11.75 17.86
N CYS A 130 -2.77 11.77 17.18
CA CYS A 130 -1.48 11.75 17.86
C CYS A 130 -0.46 12.76 17.32
N GLY A 131 -0.79 13.52 16.26
CA GLY A 131 0.09 14.51 15.66
C GLY A 131 1.22 13.93 14.79
N GLU A 132 1.28 12.62 14.58
CA GLU A 132 2.25 11.99 13.68
C GLU A 132 2.19 12.61 12.28
N ASN A 133 3.34 12.96 11.71
CA ASN A 133 3.41 13.43 10.33
C ASN A 133 3.08 12.27 9.37
N ILE A 134 2.19 12.52 8.42
CA ILE A 134 1.76 11.55 7.42
C ILE A 134 2.30 12.00 6.07
N PRO A 135 3.21 11.25 5.42
CA PRO A 135 3.97 11.66 4.24
C PRO A 135 3.12 11.55 2.96
N ILE A 136 1.90 12.10 2.98
CA ILE A 136 1.08 12.25 1.79
C ILE A 136 1.55 13.46 0.98
N VAL A 137 1.63 13.25 -0.33
CA VAL A 137 1.95 14.29 -1.31
C VAL A 137 0.68 14.73 -2.02
N GLY A 138 0.51 16.04 -2.19
CA GLY A 138 -0.64 16.65 -2.86
C GLY A 138 -1.85 16.91 -1.96
N GLU A 139 -2.90 17.47 -2.57
CA GLU A 139 -4.16 17.79 -1.89
C GLU A 139 -5.25 16.78 -2.24
N TYR A 140 -6.06 16.42 -1.25
CA TYR A 140 -7.22 15.56 -1.48
C TYR A 140 -8.34 16.39 -2.09
N GLY A 141 -8.67 16.08 -3.35
CA GLY A 141 -9.68 16.83 -4.10
C GLY A 141 -11.13 16.49 -3.74
N GLY A 142 -11.39 15.30 -3.19
CA GLY A 142 -12.71 14.77 -2.83
C GLY A 142 -13.74 14.74 -3.98
N SER A 143 -14.47 13.64 -4.12
CA SER A 143 -15.81 13.70 -4.72
C SER A 143 -16.73 14.34 -3.68
N LYS A 144 -17.42 15.43 -4.05
CA LYS A 144 -18.53 15.93 -3.23
C LYS A 144 -19.46 14.74 -2.97
N HIS A 145 -19.72 14.44 -1.70
CA HIS A 145 -20.74 13.48 -1.30
C HIS A 145 -22.02 13.83 -2.06
N LEU A 146 -22.40 13.03 -3.05
CA LEU A 146 -23.78 13.04 -3.53
C LEU A 146 -24.58 12.35 -2.43
N PRO A 147 -25.63 12.98 -1.88
CA PRO A 147 -26.41 12.41 -0.78
C PRO A 147 -26.94 11.02 -1.16
N ASP A 148 -26.97 10.13 -0.17
CA ASP A 148 -27.33 8.70 -0.22
C ASP A 148 -28.79 8.40 -0.62
N ASP A 149 -29.42 9.18 -1.50
CA ASP A 149 -30.87 9.06 -1.78
C ASP A 149 -31.22 8.40 -3.13
N ASP A 150 -30.31 7.64 -3.74
CA ASP A 150 -30.61 6.92 -5.00
C ASP A 150 -29.87 5.58 -5.13
N ARG A 151 -29.96 4.72 -4.11
CA ARG A 151 -29.59 3.30 -4.23
C ARG A 151 -30.76 2.40 -3.86
N PHE A 152 -31.60 2.18 -4.87
CA PHE A 152 -32.69 1.20 -5.03
C PHE A 152 -34.01 1.46 -4.30
#